data_AF-Q1EI22-F1
#
_entry.id   AF-Q1EI22-F1
#
_cell.length_a   1.000
_cell.length_b   1.000
_cell.length_c   1.000
_cell.angle_alpha   90.00
_cell.angle_beta   90.00
_cell.angle_gamma   90.00
#
_symmetry.space_group_name_H-M   'P 1'
#
loop_
_entity.id
_entity.type
_entity.pdbx_description
1 polymer ?
#
loop_
_entity_poly.entity_id
_entity_poly.type
_entity_poly.pdbx_seq_one_letter_code
_entity_poly.pdbx_strand_id
1 'polypeptide(L)' 'MEVEGVDVQPCGGTHVRATGEIGRVRVGKIEKKGRHNRRVNVLFDE' A
#
# COMPACT_ATOMS: atom_id res chain seq x y z
N MET A 1 7.05 10.86 -5.16
CA MET A 1 6.28 10.74 -3.91
C MET A 1 7.18 10.07 -2.89
N GLU A 2 7.25 10.61 -1.68
CA GLU A 2 8.07 10.06 -0.60
C GLU A 2 7.24 9.99 0.68
N VAL A 3 7.41 8.90 1.42
CA VAL A 3 6.99 8.78 2.82
C VAL A 3 8.28 8.66 3.63
N GLU A 4 8.63 9.73 4.35
CA GLU A 4 9.92 9.87 5.04
C GLU A 4 10.22 8.66 5.95
N GLY A 5 11.42 8.10 5.79
CA GLY A 5 11.87 6.93 6.56
C GLY A 5 11.20 5.60 6.19
N VAL A 6 10.31 5.56 5.20
CA VAL A 6 9.60 4.36 4.78
C VAL A 6 9.87 3.98 3.33
N ASP A 7 9.52 4.84 2.37
CA ASP A 7 9.63 4.52 0.94
C ASP A 7 9.70 5.78 0.06
N VAL A 8 10.37 5.66 -1.09
CA VAL A 8 10.45 6.70 -2.10
C VAL A 8 10.15 6.11 -3.48
N GLN A 9 9.15 6.69 -4.15
CA GLN A 9 8.66 6.20 -5.44
C GLN A 9 8.53 7.32 -6.47
N PRO A 10 8.96 7.10 -7.73
CA PRO A 10 8.65 7.99 -8.83
C PRO A 10 7.19 7.80 -9.25
N CYS A 11 6.28 8.54 -8.62
CA CYS A 11 4.84 8.50 -8.89
C CYS A 11 4.32 9.90 -9.25
N GLY A 12 3.42 9.97 -10.24
CA GLY A 12 2.75 11.19 -10.70
C GLY A 12 1.26 11.29 -10.32
N GLY A 13 0.82 10.51 -9.33
CA GLY A 13 -0.56 10.49 -8.85
C GLY A 13 -0.89 11.63 -7.88
N THR A 14 -2.17 11.75 -7.52
CA THR A 14 -2.62 12.61 -6.42
C THR A 14 -2.53 11.84 -5.11
N HIS A 15 -1.89 12.43 -4.11
CA HIS A 15 -1.67 11.80 -2.80
C HIS A 15 -2.24 12.65 -1.67
N VAL A 16 -2.62 11.98 -0.59
CA VAL A 16 -2.87 12.62 0.71
C VAL A 16 -1.57 13.19 1.29
N ARG A 17 -1.67 14.10 2.26
CA ARG A 17 -0.50 14.76 2.86
C ARG A 17 0.16 13.91 3.95
N ALA A 18 -0.62 13.09 4.65
CA ALA A 18 -0.15 12.22 5.72
C ALA A 18 -0.81 10.83 5.66
N THR A 19 -0.08 9.79 6.10
CA THR A 19 -0.56 8.40 6.12
C THR A 19 -1.80 8.18 6.98
N GLY A 20 -1.99 8.99 8.04
CA GLY A 20 -3.17 8.93 8.90
C GLY A 20 -4.49 9.27 8.20
N GLU A 21 -4.46 10.03 7.10
CA GLU A 21 -5.66 10.38 6.32
C GLU A 21 -6.26 9.16 5.59
N ILE A 22 -5.46 8.10 5.41
CA ILE A 22 -5.89 6.85 4.77
C ILE A 22 -6.83 6.05 5.69
N GLY A 23 -6.71 6.22 7.01
CA GLY A 23 -7.45 5.44 8.00
C GLY A 23 -6.85 4.04 8.21
N ARG A 24 -7.63 3.14 8.82
CA ARG A 24 -7.20 1.75 9.06
C ARG A 24 -7.22 0.96 7.75
N VAL A 25 -6.28 0.05 7.63
CA VAL A 25 -6.21 -0.89 6.51
C VAL A 25 -5.95 -2.30 7.03
N ARG A 26 -6.47 -3.30 6.32
CA ARG A 26 -6.23 -4.71 6.64
C ARG A 26 -5.76 -5.49 5.42
N VAL A 27 -4.92 -6.49 5.68
CA VAL A 27 -4.51 -7.45 4.66
C VAL A 27 -5.66 -8.44 4.44
N GLY A 28 -6.19 -8.45 3.22
CA GLY A 28 -7.18 -9.41 2.79
C GLY A 28 -6.54 -10.71 2.31
N LYS A 29 -7.01 -11.21 1.17
CA LYS A 29 -6.49 -12.45 0.57
C LYS A 29 -5.04 -12.27 0.10
N ILE A 30 -4.19 -13.22 0.42
CA ILE A 30 -2.83 -13.34 -0.16
C ILE A 30 -2.83 -14.51 -1.14
N GLU A 31 -2.40 -14.27 -2.38
CA GLU A 31 -2.40 -15.28 -3.44
C GLU A 31 -0.99 -15.58 -3.94
N LYS A 32 -0.70 -16.85 -4.20
CA LYS A 32 0.51 -17.27 -4.91
C LYS A 32 0.36 -16.98 -6.40
N LYS A 33 1.25 -16.15 -6.96
CA LYS A 33 1.29 -15.83 -8.41
C LYS A 33 2.57 -16.31 -9.09
N GLY A 34 3.23 -17.32 -8.51
CA GLY A 34 4.43 -17.93 -9.04
C GLY A 34 5.38 -18.42 -7.94
N ARG A 35 6.61 -18.73 -8.34
CA ARG A 35 7.65 -19.21 -7.41
C ARG A 35 7.99 -18.15 -6.36
N HIS A 36 8.29 -16.92 -6.79
CA HIS A 36 8.70 -15.82 -5.92
C HIS A 36 7.59 -14.80 -5.65
N ASN A 37 6.61 -14.70 -6.55
CA ASN A 37 5.62 -13.62 -6.46
C ASN A 37 4.43 -14.01 -5.57
N ARG A 38 4.03 -13.06 -4.73
CA ARG A 38 2.78 -13.07 -3.97
C ARG A 38 1.99 -11.81 -4.31
N ARG A 39 0.68 -11.95 -4.50
CA ARG A 39 -0.24 -10.83 -4.62
C ARG A 39 -0.93 -10.64 -3.28
N VAL A 40 -0.71 -9.49 -2.67
CA VAL A 40 -1.33 -9.10 -1.41
C VAL A 40 -2.46 -8.14 -1.74
N ASN A 41 -3.70 -8.47 -1.36
CA ASN A 41 -4.83 -7.55 -1.48
C ASN A 41 -4.91 -6.74 -0.17
N VAL A 42 -4.83 -5.41 -0.28
CA VAL A 42 -4.98 -4.49 0.85
C VAL A 42 -6.36 -3.85 0.76
N LEU A 43 -7.08 -3.82 1.87
CA LEU A 43 -8.45 -3.31 1.98
C LEU A 43 -8.47 -2.16 2.98
N PHE A 44 -9.30 -1.15 2.74
CA PHE A 44 -9.66 -0.20 3.78
C PHE A 44 -10.50 -0.92 4.85
N ASP A 45 -10.19 -0.63 6.10
CA ASP A 45 -10.92 -1.14 7.26
C ASP A 45 -11.81 0.01 7.74
N GLU A 46 -13.12 -0.18 7.68
CA GLU A 46 -14.12 0.80 8.12
C GLU A 46 -14.04 1.06 9.63
#